data_AF-A0A8J2NRG7-F1
#
_entry.id   AF-A0A8J2NRG7-F1
#
_cell.length_a   1.000
_cell.length_b   1.000
_cell.length_c   1.000
_cell.angle_alpha   90.00
_cell.angle_beta   90.00
_cell.angle_gamma   90.00
#
_symmetry.space_group_name_H-M   'P 1'
#
loop_
_entity.id
_entity.type
_entity.pdbx_description
1 polymer ?
#
loop_
_entity_poly.entity_id
_entity_poly.type
_entity_poly.pdbx_seq_one_letter_code
_entity_poly.pdbx_strand_id
1 'polypeptide(L)' 'NLTILSLGPLTNLATAVRLKPEIKNWIKDLYILGGNYKALGNTTA' A
#
# COMPACT_ATOMS: atom_id res chain seq x y z
N ASN A 1 -1.72 11.06 13.90
CA ASN A 1 -2.83 10.57 13.07
C ASN A 1 -2.42 10.71 11.59
N LEU A 2 -2.11 9.61 10.91
CA LEU A 2 -1.59 9.59 9.54
C LEU A 2 -2.55 8.83 8.60
N THR A 3 -2.89 9.43 7.46
CA THR A 3 -3.62 8.78 6.36
C THR A 3 -2.69 8.62 5.17
N ILE A 4 -2.65 7.44 4.58
CA ILE A 4 -1.79 7.13 3.43
C ILE A 4 -2.66 6.85 2.20
N LEU A 5 -2.33 7.49 1.09
CA LEU A 5 -2.90 7.21 -0.23
C LEU A 5 -1.80 6.62 -1.13
N SER A 6 -1.97 5.36 -1.54
CA SER A 6 -1.03 4.64 -2.40
C SER A 6 -1.62 4.46 -3.80
N LEU A 7 -1.13 5.24 -4.76
CA LEU A 7 -1.57 5.24 -6.17
C LEU A 7 -0.62 4.50 -7.13
N GLY A 8 0.37 3.80 -6.58
CA GLY A 8 1.40 3.11 -7.32
C GLY A 8 1.92 1.88 -6.56
N PRO A 9 3.08 1.33 -6.95
CA PRO A 9 3.64 0.15 -6.30
C PRO A 9 3.87 0.36 -4.79
N LEU A 10 3.52 -0.65 -3.99
CA LEU A 10 3.60 -0.59 -2.52
C LEU A 10 5.01 -0.77 -1.95
N THR A 11 6.05 -0.84 -2.79
CA THR A 11 7.44 -1.15 -2.41
C THR A 11 7.98 -0.21 -1.33
N ASN A 12 7.67 1.09 -1.41
CA ASN A 12 8.13 2.06 -0.41
C ASN A 12 7.44 1.85 0.94
N LEU A 13 6.12 1.58 0.95
CA LEU A 13 5.37 1.31 2.17
C LEU A 13 5.84 0.00 2.82
N ALA A 14 6.03 -1.04 2.02
CA ALA A 14 6.57 -2.32 2.49
C ALA A 14 7.97 -2.15 3.09
N THR A 15 8.84 -1.37 2.46
CA THR A 15 10.18 -1.08 2.96
C THR A 15 10.14 -0.28 4.27
N ALA A 16 9.26 0.72 4.37
CA ALA A 16 9.07 1.50 5.59
C ALA A 16 8.64 0.60 6.77
N VAL A 17 7.63 -0.25 6.56
CA VAL A 17 7.16 -1.20 7.59
C VAL A 17 8.24 -2.21 7.97
N ARG A 18 9.09 -2.62 7.03
CA ARG A 18 10.21 -3.54 7.29
C ARG A 18 11.32 -2.90 8.14
N LEU A 19 11.68 -1.65 7.86
CA LEU A 19 12.75 -0.93 8.57
C LEU A 19 12.29 -0.36 9.92
N LYS A 20 11.01 0.02 10.01
CA LYS A 20 10.40 0.69 11.17
C LYS A 20 9.00 0.11 11.41
N PRO A 21 8.84 -1.04 12.06
CA PRO A 21 7.50 -1.62 12.27
C PRO A 21 6.53 -0.70 13.03
N GLU A 22 7.04 0.23 13.83
CA GLU A 22 6.29 1.18 14.64
C GLU A 22 5.42 2.17 13.86
N ILE A 23 5.70 2.42 12.56
CA ILE A 23 4.86 3.32 11.74
C ILE A 23 3.41 2.82 11.66
N LYS A 24 3.19 1.50 11.80
CA LYS A 24 1.83 0.92 11.85
C LYS A 24 0.96 1.54 12.93
N ASN A 25 1.54 1.98 14.03
CA ASN A 25 0.81 2.61 15.14
C ASN A 25 0.36 4.04 14.82
N TRP A 26 0.94 4.67 13.80
CA TRP A 26 0.62 6.05 13.41
C TRP A 26 -0.42 6.11 12.29
N ILE A 27 -0.51 5.04 11.49
CA ILE A 27 -1.44 4.91 10.36
C ILE A 27 -2.84 4.69 10.90
N LYS A 28 -3.73 5.63 10.64
CA LYS A 28 -5.16 5.50 10.90
C LYS A 28 -5.88 4.90 9.69
N ASP A 29 -5.57 5.41 8.50
CA ASP A 29 -6.23 5.01 7.26
C ASP A 29 -5.19 4.73 6.17
N LEU A 30 -5.40 3.67 5.40
CA LEU A 30 -4.58 3.29 4.25
C LEU A 30 -5.49 3.00 3.06
N TYR A 31 -5.43 3.86 2.04
CA TYR A 31 -6.18 3.72 0.80
C TYR A 31 -5.22 3.28 -0.31
N ILE A 32 -5.56 2.16 -0.98
CA ILE A 32 -4.72 1.56 -2.02
C ILE A 32 -5.51 1.53 -3.32
N LEU A 33 -4.97 2.17 -4.36
CA LEU A 33 -5.40 1.94 -5.73
C LEU A 33 -4.55 0.82 -6.31
N GLY A 34 -5.11 -0.39 -6.34
CA GLY A 34 -4.42 -1.55 -6.90
C GLY A 34 -5.15 -2.86 -6.63
N GLY A 35 -4.75 -3.89 -7.38
CA GLY A 35 -5.38 -5.21 -7.33
C GLY A 35 -6.65 -5.32 -8.17
N ASN A 36 -7.13 -6.55 -8.32
CA ASN A 36 -8.41 -6.86 -8.95
C ASN A 36 -9.10 -7.96 -8.13
N TYR A 37 -10.41 -7.85 -7.90
CA TYR A 37 -11.16 -8.91 -7.19
C TYR A 37 -11.75 -9.93 -8.17
N LYS A 38 -11.81 -9.60 -9.46
CA LYS A 38 -12.33 -10.45 -10.54
C LYS A 38 -11.24 -11.23 -11.29
N ALA A 39 -9.99 -11.21 -10.81
CA ALA A 39 -8.83 -11.78 -11.52
C ALA A 39 -8.54 -11.17 -12.91
N LEU A 40 -9.21 -10.07 -13.29
CA LEU A 40 -9.02 -9.39 -14.56
C LEU A 40 -7.84 -8.40 -14.46
N GLY A 41 -6.71 -8.77 -15.06
CA GLY A 41 -5.54 -7.91 -15.17
C GLY A 41 -5.75 -6.75 -16.16
N ASN A 42 -5.02 -5.67 -15.94
CA ASN A 42 -4.98 -4.49 -16.84
C ASN A 42 -3.59 -4.26 -17.45
N THR A 43 -2.66 -5.17 -17.23
CA THR A 43 -1.31 -5.18 -17.81
C THR A 43 -1.12 -6.49 -18.57
N THR A 44 -0.51 -6.43 -19.75
CA THR A 44 -0.10 -7.62 -20.52
C THR A 44 1.18 -8.22 -19.95
N ALA A 45 1.39 -9.52 -20.21
CA ALA A 45 2.66 -10.20 -19.97
C ALA A 45 3.75 -9.73 -20.94
#